data_AF-A0A0C3CJ47-F1
#
_entry.id   AF-A0A0C3CJ47-F1
#
_cell.length_a   1.000
_cell.length_b   1.000
_cell.length_c   1.000
_cell.angle_alpha   90.00
_cell.angle_beta   90.00
_cell.angle_gamma   90.00
#
_symmetry.space_group_name_H-M   'P 1'
#
loop_
_entity.id
_entity.type
_entity.pdbx_description
1 polymer ?
#
loop_
_entity_poly.entity_id
_entity_poly.type
_entity_poly.pdbx_seq_one_letter_code
_entity_poly.pdbx_strand_id
1 'polypeptide(L)'
;LNTRLIRSNMADVVDHLPKEIASKGGVCIPMYQREAMWISFERIQDCAIKISVGGVNALTGLSRNASEPGTQDYLALSRSNFGQLCDRILTSPGVIRQLVAVPLAKGLTVEDQLTESEVGVKTQGGLQIDVFPLASTTVSFYPKENIPVSNLYNNYRTPRQLGLSLGDYFCMKDLRYLQFSLP
;
A
#
# COMPACT_ATOMS: atom_id res chain seq x y z
N LEU A 1 4.73 24.25 15.34
CA LEU A 1 5.24 22.87 15.36
C LEU A 1 6.59 22.88 14.67
N ASN A 2 7.69 22.58 15.38
CA ASN A 2 9.01 22.47 14.78
C ASN A 2 9.07 21.17 13.97
N THR A 3 8.91 21.26 12.65
CA THR A 3 9.07 20.13 11.73
C THR A 3 10.57 19.82 11.63
N ARG A 4 11.04 18.84 12.40
CA ARG A 4 12.40 18.31 12.25
C ARG A 4 12.38 17.31 11.10
N LEU A 5 13.09 17.61 10.01
CA LEU A 5 13.18 16.72 8.87
C LEU A 5 14.09 15.54 9.26
N ILE A 6 13.50 14.40 9.61
CA ILE A 6 14.25 13.18 9.93
C ILE A 6 14.48 12.42 8.62
N ARG A 7 15.71 12.47 8.10
CA ARG A 7 16.19 11.59 7.03
C ARG A 7 17.00 10.48 7.69
N SER A 8 16.32 9.52 8.30
CA SER A 8 16.97 8.36 8.93
C SER A 8 16.74 7.15 8.05
N ASN A 9 17.66 6.94 7.10
CA ASN A 9 17.64 5.73 6.30
C ASN A 9 17.96 4.55 7.23
N MET A 10 17.29 3.41 7.05
CA MET A 10 17.63 2.20 7.81
C MET A 10 19.09 1.80 7.63
N ALA A 11 19.72 2.12 6.49
CA ALA A 11 21.15 1.91 6.24
C ALA A 11 22.05 2.59 7.30
N ASP A 12 21.63 3.73 7.85
CA ASP A 12 22.43 4.50 8.81
C ASP A 12 22.47 3.87 10.21
N VAL A 13 21.59 2.90 10.48
CA VAL A 13 21.43 2.24 11.78
C VAL A 13 21.44 0.71 11.68
N VAL A 14 21.78 0.18 10.50
CA VAL A 14 21.61 -1.24 10.17
C VAL A 14 22.43 -2.15 11.08
N ASP A 15 23.61 -1.71 11.52
CA ASP A 15 24.52 -2.46 12.39
C ASP A 15 24.00 -2.63 13.82
N HIS A 16 22.98 -1.84 14.20
CA HIS A 16 22.34 -1.89 15.52
C HIS A 16 20.98 -2.59 15.49
N LEU A 17 20.55 -3.09 14.33
CA LEU A 17 19.26 -3.73 14.14
C LEU A 17 19.39 -5.26 14.08
N PRO A 18 18.38 -6.00 14.57
CA PRO A 18 18.25 -7.42 14.27
C PRO A 18 18.33 -7.66 12.75
N LYS A 19 19.06 -8.70 12.33
CA LYS A 19 19.28 -9.05 10.91
C LYS A 19 17.99 -9.09 10.09
N GLU A 20 16.91 -9.56 10.71
CA GLU A 20 15.59 -9.70 10.07
C GLU A 20 14.96 -8.33 9.76
N ILE A 21 15.14 -7.33 10.62
CA ILE A 21 14.69 -5.96 10.38
C ILE A 21 15.59 -5.31 9.34
N ALA A 22 16.91 -5.44 9.49
CA ALA A 22 17.89 -4.94 8.53
C ALA A 22 17.63 -5.45 7.10
N SER A 23 17.25 -6.72 6.95
CA SER A 23 16.96 -7.32 5.64
C SER A 23 15.72 -6.77 4.95
N LYS A 24 14.77 -6.19 5.70
CA LYS A 24 13.54 -5.60 5.14
C LYS A 24 13.77 -4.21 4.56
N GLY A 25 14.80 -3.50 5.03
CA GLY A 25 15.07 -2.11 4.64
C GLY A 25 13.97 -1.14 5.07
N GLY A 26 13.99 0.06 4.48
CA GLY A 26 12.99 1.11 4.72
C GLY A 26 13.52 2.31 5.50
N VAL A 27 12.63 2.96 6.25
CA VAL A 27 12.92 4.16 7.03
C VAL A 27 12.78 3.83 8.51
N CYS A 28 13.71 4.34 9.32
CA CYS A 28 13.61 4.25 10.77
C CYS A 28 13.07 5.56 11.33
N ILE A 29 12.03 5.49 12.16
CA ILE A 29 11.50 6.63 12.89
C ILE A 29 11.79 6.39 14.37
N PRO A 30 12.67 7.18 15.01
CA PRO A 30 12.93 7.03 16.44
C PRO A 30 11.67 7.39 17.21
N MET A 31 11.17 6.46 18.03
CA MET A 31 10.01 6.63 18.91
C MET A 31 10.31 6.06 20.29
N TYR A 32 9.83 6.71 21.34
CA TYR A 32 9.83 6.18 22.69
C TYR A 32 8.78 5.07 22.84
N GLN A 33 9.01 4.13 23.76
CA GLN A 33 7.98 3.15 24.10
C GLN A 33 6.74 3.89 24.63
N ARG A 34 5.57 3.50 24.11
CA ARG A 34 4.26 4.10 24.37
C ARG A 34 4.07 5.51 23.79
N GLU A 35 4.95 5.95 22.89
CA GLU A 35 4.73 7.15 22.10
C GLU A 35 3.66 6.90 21.03
N ALA A 36 2.71 7.82 20.93
CA ALA A 36 1.67 7.80 19.91
C ALA A 36 2.12 8.57 18.67
N MET A 37 1.79 8.06 17.48
CA MET A 37 2.08 8.70 16.20
C MET A 37 0.78 9.00 15.44
N TRP A 38 0.80 10.11 14.74
CA TRP A 38 -0.18 10.45 13.71
C TRP A 38 0.53 10.59 12.37
N ILE A 39 -0.12 10.19 11.29
CA ILE A 39 0.43 10.27 9.94
C ILE A 39 -0.53 11.10 9.09
N SER A 40 0.03 12.05 8.36
CA SER A 40 -0.70 12.81 7.33
C SER A 40 -0.07 12.52 5.98
N PHE A 41 -0.91 12.25 4.99
CA PHE A 41 -0.46 12.10 3.62
C PHE A 41 -0.75 13.37 2.83
N GLU A 42 0.33 13.90 2.25
CA GLU A 42 0.26 15.00 1.29
C GLU A 42 0.86 14.52 -0.03
N ARG A 43 0.10 14.64 -1.12
CA ARG A 43 0.51 14.15 -2.43
C ARG A 43 0.15 15.14 -3.51
N ILE A 44 1.08 15.29 -4.45
CA ILE A 44 0.91 16.10 -5.65
C ILE A 44 0.11 15.35 -6.71
N GLN A 45 -0.13 14.03 -6.60
CA GLN A 45 -0.89 13.26 -7.59
C GLN A 45 -1.78 12.22 -6.90
N ASP A 46 -2.93 11.95 -7.51
CA ASP A 46 -3.90 10.96 -7.06
C ASP A 46 -3.28 9.57 -6.99
N CYS A 47 -3.54 8.86 -5.90
CA CYS A 47 -3.05 7.50 -5.67
C CYS A 47 -3.92 6.78 -4.65
N ALA A 48 -3.82 5.46 -4.61
CA ALA A 48 -4.33 4.65 -3.51
C ALA A 48 -3.18 4.32 -2.56
N ILE A 49 -3.40 4.45 -1.25
CA ILE A 49 -2.46 4.03 -0.22
C ILE A 49 -3.06 2.91 0.60
N LYS A 50 -2.36 1.79 0.69
CA LYS A 50 -2.67 0.73 1.66
C LYS A 50 -1.71 0.86 2.84
N ILE A 51 -2.29 0.91 4.04
CA ILE A 51 -1.55 0.98 5.30
C ILE A 51 -1.69 -0.36 6.00
N SER A 52 -0.57 -0.93 6.42
CA SER A 52 -0.56 -2.15 7.22
C SER A 52 0.37 -2.01 8.43
N VAL A 53 0.03 -2.69 9.53
CA VAL A 53 0.83 -2.73 10.75
C VAL A 53 1.14 -4.19 11.03
N GLY A 54 2.43 -4.54 11.09
CA GLY A 54 2.84 -5.94 11.27
C GLY A 54 2.29 -6.88 10.19
N GLY A 55 2.12 -6.40 8.96
CA GLY A 55 1.56 -7.21 7.87
C GLY A 55 0.04 -7.37 7.90
N VAL A 56 -0.67 -6.69 8.80
CA VAL A 56 -2.13 -6.65 8.82
C VAL A 56 -2.63 -5.31 8.28
N ASN A 57 -3.55 -5.34 7.33
CA ASN A 57 -4.19 -4.16 6.76
C ASN A 57 -4.94 -3.37 7.85
N ALA A 58 -4.64 -2.08 7.99
CA ALA A 58 -5.19 -1.24 9.04
C ALA A 58 -6.68 -0.87 8.84
N LEU A 59 -7.21 -1.02 7.62
CA LEU A 59 -8.62 -0.76 7.30
C LEU A 59 -9.48 -2.02 7.46
N THR A 60 -8.99 -3.17 7.00
CA THR A 60 -9.78 -4.41 6.93
C THR A 60 -9.47 -5.42 8.02
N GLY A 61 -8.32 -5.33 8.70
CA GLY A 61 -7.85 -6.34 9.66
C GLY A 61 -7.40 -7.65 9.01
N LEU A 62 -7.41 -7.76 7.68
CA LEU A 62 -6.92 -8.91 6.93
C LEU A 62 -5.41 -8.83 6.73
N SER A 63 -4.79 -9.94 6.29
CA SER A 63 -3.39 -9.91 5.85
C SER A 63 -3.19 -8.85 4.75
N ARG A 64 -2.04 -8.15 4.75
CA ARG A 64 -1.66 -7.10 3.79
C ARG A 64 -1.89 -7.51 2.32
N ASN A 65 -1.61 -8.77 2.01
CA ASN A 65 -1.73 -9.34 0.67
C ASN A 65 -3.08 -10.01 0.40
N ALA A 66 -3.93 -10.16 1.40
CA ALA A 66 -5.29 -10.63 1.22
C ALA A 66 -6.16 -9.51 0.68
N SER A 67 -7.13 -9.89 -0.15
CA SER A 67 -8.13 -8.98 -0.70
C SER A 67 -9.47 -9.73 -0.75
N GLU A 68 -10.54 -9.06 -0.31
CA GLU A 68 -11.89 -9.60 -0.36
C GLU A 68 -12.71 -8.83 -1.40
N PRO A 69 -13.42 -9.53 -2.31
CA PRO A 69 -14.26 -8.89 -3.30
C PRO A 69 -15.30 -7.96 -2.66
N GLY A 70 -15.34 -6.70 -3.10
CA GLY A 70 -16.30 -5.71 -2.62
C GLY A 70 -15.88 -4.97 -1.33
N THR A 71 -14.75 -5.35 -0.72
CA THR A 71 -14.21 -4.69 0.48
C THR A 71 -13.08 -3.75 0.10
N GLN A 72 -13.20 -2.46 0.46
CA GLN A 72 -12.14 -1.48 0.23
C GLN A 72 -11.04 -1.65 1.28
N ASP A 73 -9.80 -1.83 0.82
CA ASP A 73 -8.63 -2.11 1.66
C ASP A 73 -7.51 -1.05 1.53
N TYR A 74 -7.85 0.12 0.97
CA TYR A 74 -6.95 1.24 0.73
C TYR A 74 -7.63 2.59 0.96
N LEU A 75 -6.81 3.62 1.17
CA LEU A 75 -7.18 5.02 1.24
C LEU A 75 -6.99 5.68 -0.12
N ALA A 76 -8.04 6.27 -0.68
CA ALA A 76 -7.95 7.02 -1.93
C ALA A 76 -7.50 8.46 -1.63
N LEU A 77 -6.28 8.80 -2.04
CA LEU A 77 -5.75 10.15 -2.01
C LEU A 77 -5.99 10.83 -3.34
N SER A 78 -6.57 12.02 -3.31
CA SER A 78 -6.73 12.88 -4.47
C SER A 78 -6.10 14.24 -4.23
N ARG A 79 -5.61 14.88 -5.29
CA ARG A 79 -5.09 16.25 -5.29
C ARG A 79 -6.08 17.26 -4.72
N SER A 80 -7.39 17.00 -4.83
CA SER A 80 -8.43 17.88 -4.29
C SER A 80 -8.65 17.69 -2.79
N ASN A 81 -8.19 16.58 -2.21
CA ASN A 81 -8.41 16.19 -0.82
C ASN A 81 -7.08 16.22 -0.07
N PHE A 82 -6.64 17.43 0.26
CA PHE A 82 -5.47 17.62 1.12
C PHE A 82 -5.73 17.10 2.54
N GLY A 83 -4.74 16.43 3.12
CA GLY A 83 -4.74 16.10 4.55
C GLY A 83 -5.58 14.90 4.95
N GLN A 84 -5.56 13.81 4.17
CA GLN A 84 -6.13 12.56 4.65
C GLN A 84 -5.24 12.02 5.80
N LEU A 85 -5.79 12.08 7.01
CA LEU A 85 -5.13 11.73 8.25
C LEU A 85 -5.32 10.24 8.55
N CYS A 86 -4.23 9.59 8.96
CA CYS A 86 -4.27 8.27 9.59
C CYS A 86 -3.75 8.43 11.03
N ASP A 87 -4.68 8.71 11.93
CA ASP A 87 -4.44 8.79 13.37
C ASP A 87 -5.04 7.59 14.13
N ARG A 88 -5.85 6.77 13.43
CA ARG A 88 -6.83 5.87 14.03
C ARG A 88 -6.91 4.54 13.27
N ILE A 89 -6.78 3.44 14.01
CA ILE A 89 -7.06 2.06 13.58
C ILE A 89 -8.37 1.64 14.23
N LEU A 90 -9.32 1.15 13.42
CA LEU A 90 -10.52 0.51 13.94
C LEU A 90 -10.18 -0.93 14.33
N THR A 91 -10.20 -1.26 15.61
CA THR A 91 -9.89 -2.63 16.06
C THR A 91 -11.12 -3.51 16.25
N SER A 92 -12.29 -2.89 16.47
CA SER A 92 -13.59 -3.55 16.49
C SER A 92 -14.68 -2.48 16.31
N PRO A 93 -15.94 -2.85 16.00
CA PRO A 93 -17.01 -1.87 15.83
C PRO A 93 -17.09 -0.91 17.03
N GLY A 94 -16.86 0.39 16.78
CA GLY A 94 -16.87 1.43 17.81
C GLY A 94 -15.59 1.57 18.65
N VAL A 95 -14.58 0.71 18.49
CA VAL A 95 -13.30 0.81 19.20
C VAL A 95 -12.21 1.28 18.27
N ILE A 96 -11.76 2.51 18.51
CA ILE A 96 -10.71 3.15 17.72
C ILE A 96 -9.46 3.30 18.58
N ARG A 97 -8.30 2.89 18.05
CA ARG A 97 -7.00 2.97 18.72
C ARG A 97 -6.04 3.84 17.93
N GLN A 98 -5.09 4.44 18.63
CA GLN A 98 -3.99 5.19 18.01
C GLN A 98 -2.81 4.26 17.69
N LEU A 99 -1.99 4.66 16.73
CA LEU A 99 -0.70 4.02 16.46
C LEU A 99 0.25 4.31 17.62
N VAL A 100 0.59 3.30 18.41
CA VAL A 100 1.45 3.43 19.59
C VAL A 100 2.64 2.48 19.47
N ALA A 101 3.85 2.98 19.73
CA ALA A 101 5.04 2.16 19.77
C ALA A 101 5.01 1.21 20.98
N VAL A 102 5.01 -0.10 20.72
CA VAL A 102 5.03 -1.15 21.76
C VAL A 102 6.16 -2.14 21.49
N PRO A 103 6.70 -2.80 22.53
CA PRO A 103 7.67 -3.88 22.33
C PRO A 103 7.04 -5.03 21.52
N LEU A 104 7.77 -5.54 20.54
CA LEU A 104 7.40 -6.73 19.77
C LEU A 104 7.37 -7.99 20.66
N ALA A 105 6.65 -9.02 20.20
CA ALA A 105 6.55 -10.34 20.84
C ALA A 105 6.04 -10.31 22.30
N LYS A 106 5.19 -9.33 22.64
CA LYS A 106 4.54 -9.21 23.95
C LYS A 106 3.03 -9.42 23.90
N GLY A 107 2.45 -9.80 22.76
CA GLY A 107 1.00 -9.92 22.63
C GLY A 107 0.28 -8.57 22.53
N LEU A 108 1.03 -7.47 22.38
CA LEU A 108 0.50 -6.10 22.43
C LEU A 108 0.29 -5.49 21.05
N THR A 109 0.87 -6.09 20.01
CA THR A 109 0.76 -5.60 18.64
C THR A 109 -0.53 -6.08 17.99
N VAL A 110 -0.98 -5.39 16.94
CA VAL A 110 -2.15 -5.79 16.14
C VAL A 110 -1.93 -7.16 15.49
N GLU A 111 -0.72 -7.42 14.98
CA GLU A 111 -0.33 -8.73 14.45
C GLU A 111 -0.43 -9.82 15.54
N ASP A 112 0.10 -9.60 16.75
CA ASP A 112 0.05 -10.62 17.80
C ASP A 112 -1.40 -10.95 18.22
N GLN A 113 -2.29 -9.95 18.23
CA GLN A 113 -3.67 -10.09 18.67
C GLN A 113 -4.57 -10.75 17.62
N LEU A 114 -4.33 -10.49 16.34
CA LEU A 114 -5.15 -11.03 15.25
C LEU A 114 -4.66 -12.36 14.71
N THR A 115 -3.38 -12.70 14.91
CA THR A 115 -2.78 -13.92 14.36
C THR A 115 -2.81 -15.10 15.35
N GLU A 116 -3.66 -15.05 16.40
CA GLU A 116 -3.80 -16.06 17.46
C GLU A 116 -2.59 -16.99 17.66
N SER A 117 -1.56 -16.50 18.36
CA SER A 117 -0.60 -17.34 19.10
C SER A 117 -0.11 -18.63 18.43
N GLU A 118 0.23 -18.61 17.14
CA GLU A 118 1.12 -19.65 16.61
C GLU A 118 2.51 -19.41 17.20
N VAL A 119 2.87 -20.22 18.19
CA VAL A 119 4.21 -20.25 18.80
C VAL A 119 5.25 -20.44 17.70
N GLY A 120 5.92 -19.36 17.31
CA GLY A 120 6.97 -19.37 16.28
C GLY A 120 6.65 -18.57 15.01
N VAL A 121 5.45 -17.98 14.86
CA VAL A 121 5.20 -17.01 13.78
C VAL A 121 6.01 -15.75 14.05
N LYS A 122 6.92 -15.45 13.13
CA LYS A 122 7.81 -14.30 13.22
C LYS A 122 7.00 -13.02 13.14
N THR A 123 7.04 -12.21 14.21
CA THR A 123 6.45 -10.86 14.22
C THR A 123 7.08 -10.03 13.12
N GLN A 124 6.26 -9.54 12.19
CA GLN A 124 6.75 -8.73 11.08
C GLN A 124 7.16 -7.35 11.60
N GLY A 125 6.38 -6.80 12.54
CA GLY A 125 6.58 -5.51 13.16
C GLY A 125 6.51 -4.33 12.19
N GLY A 126 6.50 -3.12 12.74
CA GLY A 126 6.58 -1.89 11.98
C GLY A 126 5.32 -1.54 11.18
N LEU A 127 5.42 -0.44 10.43
CA LEU A 127 4.38 0.11 9.57
C LEU A 127 4.77 -0.10 8.11
N GLN A 128 3.85 -0.65 7.31
CA GLN A 128 4.01 -0.79 5.87
C GLN A 128 3.05 0.16 5.16
N ILE A 129 3.58 0.90 4.18
CA ILE A 129 2.84 1.84 3.35
C ILE A 129 3.05 1.44 1.90
N ASP A 130 2.03 0.87 1.27
CA ASP A 130 2.02 0.58 -0.16
C ASP A 130 1.34 1.73 -0.90
N VAL A 131 2.01 2.27 -1.91
CA VAL A 131 1.46 3.33 -2.75
C VAL A 131 1.21 2.81 -4.15
N PHE A 132 -0.06 2.85 -4.55
CA PHE A 132 -0.53 2.47 -5.87
C PHE A 132 -0.82 3.74 -6.66
N PRO A 133 0.06 4.16 -7.59
CA PRO A 133 -0.23 5.30 -8.45
C PRO A 133 -1.43 4.97 -9.34
N LEU A 134 -2.17 6.00 -9.76
CA LEU A 134 -3.20 5.79 -10.77
C LEU A 134 -2.59 5.19 -12.04
N ALA A 135 -3.25 4.15 -12.55
CA ALA A 135 -2.96 3.65 -13.89
C ALA A 135 -3.23 4.75 -14.92
N SER A 136 -2.42 4.78 -15.98
CA SER A 136 -2.66 5.66 -17.11
C SER A 136 -4.05 5.37 -17.69
N THR A 137 -4.88 6.41 -17.85
CA THR A 137 -6.15 6.29 -18.57
C THR A 137 -5.95 6.34 -20.08
N THR A 138 -4.80 6.87 -20.53
CA THR A 138 -4.39 6.95 -21.93
C THR A 138 -3.65 5.68 -22.33
N VAL A 139 -4.37 4.57 -22.35
CA VAL A 139 -3.85 3.23 -22.69
C VAL A 139 -4.61 2.62 -23.85
N SER A 140 -3.99 1.65 -24.52
CA SER A 140 -4.68 0.77 -25.46
C SER A 140 -4.42 -0.69 -25.11
N PHE A 141 -5.48 -1.48 -25.12
CA PHE A 141 -5.43 -2.91 -24.88
C PHE A 141 -5.48 -3.68 -26.20
N TYR A 142 -4.75 -4.79 -26.31
CA TYR A 142 -4.72 -5.60 -27.53
C TYR A 142 -4.33 -7.07 -27.26
N PRO A 143 -4.76 -8.03 -28.10
CA PRO A 143 -4.64 -9.46 -27.81
C PRO A 143 -3.20 -10.02 -27.81
N LYS A 144 -2.28 -9.52 -28.65
CA LYS A 144 -0.87 -9.97 -28.71
C LYS A 144 0.08 -8.87 -29.19
N GLU A 145 1.36 -8.92 -28.78
CA GLU A 145 2.43 -8.03 -29.25
C GLU A 145 2.51 -7.93 -30.79
N ASN A 146 2.71 -6.72 -31.31
CA ASN A 146 2.89 -6.39 -32.74
C ASN A 146 1.68 -6.54 -33.69
N ILE A 147 0.49 -6.07 -33.31
CA ILE A 147 -0.68 -6.05 -34.21
C ILE A 147 -0.99 -4.61 -34.67
N PRO A 148 -1.42 -4.38 -35.93
CA PRO A 148 -1.90 -3.07 -36.40
C PRO A 148 -3.02 -2.49 -35.53
N VAL A 149 -3.06 -1.15 -35.45
CA VAL A 149 -4.00 -0.33 -34.64
C VAL A 149 -5.48 -0.68 -34.90
N SER A 150 -5.80 -1.32 -36.02
CA SER A 150 -7.15 -1.79 -36.37
C SER A 150 -7.70 -2.88 -35.43
N ASN A 151 -6.85 -3.56 -34.66
CA ASN A 151 -7.25 -4.66 -33.76
C ASN A 151 -7.14 -4.29 -32.27
N LEU A 152 -7.20 -3.00 -31.94
CA LEU A 152 -7.28 -2.56 -30.55
C LEU A 152 -8.60 -3.00 -29.92
N TYR A 153 -8.54 -3.46 -28.67
CA TYR A 153 -9.73 -3.65 -27.88
C TYR A 153 -10.39 -2.31 -27.57
N ASN A 154 -11.72 -2.31 -27.58
CA ASN A 154 -12.48 -1.17 -27.11
C ASN A 154 -12.40 -1.12 -25.57
N ASN A 155 -11.74 -0.10 -25.04
CA ASN A 155 -11.51 0.08 -23.60
C ASN A 155 -12.81 0.21 -22.77
N TYR A 156 -13.97 0.45 -23.40
CA TYR A 156 -15.26 0.56 -22.74
C TYR A 156 -16.04 -0.77 -22.67
N ARG A 157 -15.48 -1.86 -23.18
CA ARG A 157 -16.08 -3.20 -23.10
C ARG A 157 -15.57 -3.96 -21.87
N THR A 158 -16.46 -4.71 -21.24
CA THR A 158 -16.08 -5.62 -20.14
C THR A 158 -15.28 -6.81 -20.68
N PRO A 159 -14.49 -7.52 -19.84
CA PRO A 159 -13.76 -8.72 -20.26
C PRO A 159 -14.65 -9.74 -20.97
N ARG A 160 -15.88 -9.95 -20.47
CA ARG A 160 -16.87 -10.83 -21.10
C ARG A 160 -17.28 -10.37 -22.50
N GLN A 161 -17.44 -9.07 -22.72
CA GLN A 161 -17.78 -8.49 -24.03
C GLN A 161 -16.60 -8.50 -25.01
N LEU A 162 -15.38 -8.60 -24.49
CA LEU A 162 -14.16 -8.81 -25.28
C LEU A 162 -13.90 -10.29 -25.59
N GLY A 163 -14.72 -11.21 -25.06
CA GLY A 163 -14.56 -12.65 -25.23
C GLY A 163 -13.42 -13.24 -24.39
N LEU A 164 -12.94 -12.52 -23.38
CA LEU A 164 -11.86 -12.97 -22.50
C LEU A 164 -12.40 -13.90 -21.41
N SER A 165 -11.64 -14.96 -21.15
CA SER A 165 -11.87 -15.98 -20.13
C SER A 165 -10.74 -16.00 -19.11
N LEU A 166 -10.94 -16.70 -17.98
CA LEU A 166 -9.88 -16.90 -16.99
C LEU A 166 -8.68 -17.62 -17.63
N GLY A 167 -7.49 -17.04 -17.47
CA GLY A 167 -6.24 -17.54 -18.07
C GLY A 167 -5.84 -16.84 -19.37
N ASP A 168 -6.73 -16.06 -19.97
CA ASP A 168 -6.38 -15.22 -21.11
C ASP A 168 -5.54 -14.03 -20.66
N TYR A 169 -4.58 -13.65 -21.50
CA TYR A 169 -3.77 -12.45 -21.33
C TYR A 169 -4.00 -11.49 -22.49
N PHE A 170 -3.89 -10.21 -22.20
CA PHE A 170 -3.85 -9.15 -23.19
C PHE A 170 -2.73 -8.18 -22.81
N CYS A 171 -2.24 -7.45 -23.81
CA CYS A 171 -1.20 -6.48 -23.61
C CYS A 171 -1.83 -5.09 -23.39
N MET A 172 -1.21 -4.29 -22.53
CA MET A 172 -1.53 -2.87 -22.34
C MET A 172 -0.35 -2.04 -22.85
N LYS A 173 -0.61 -1.08 -23.74
CA LYS A 173 0.38 -0.08 -24.14
C LYS A 173 -0.02 1.28 -23.59
N ASP A 174 0.89 1.89 -22.84
CA ASP A 174 0.77 3.26 -22.38
C ASP A 174 1.09 4.22 -23.53
N LEU A 175 0.11 5.04 -23.92
CA LEU A 175 0.22 5.95 -25.05
C LEU A 175 0.74 7.34 -24.66
N ARG A 176 0.99 7.61 -23.37
CA ARG A 176 1.48 8.92 -22.90
C ARG A 176 2.80 9.33 -23.58
N TYR A 177 3.65 8.37 -23.93
CA TYR A 177 4.95 8.63 -24.58
C TYR A 177 4.84 8.87 -26.10
N LEU A 178 3.69 8.63 -26.73
CA LEU A 178 3.47 8.85 -28.16
C LEU A 178 2.92 10.25 -28.49
N GLN A 179 2.49 11.02 -27.47
CA GLN A 179 2.02 12.40 -27.68
C GLN A 179 3.16 13.40 -27.93
N PHE A 180 4.42 13.05 -27.63
CA PHE A 180 5.59 13.91 -27.89
C PHE A 180 6.19 13.73 -29.30
N SER A 181 5.58 12.90 -30.16
CA SER A 181 6.08 12.60 -31.51
C SER A 181 5.13 13.03 -32.63
N LEU A 182 4.31 14.07 -32.40
CA LEU A 182 3.61 14.75 -33.48
C LEU A 182 4.34 16.09 -33.75
N PRO A 183 4.72 16.38 -35.01
CA PRO A 183 5.44 17.60 -35.40
C PRO A 183 4.60 18.86 -35.19
#